data_AF-C7RM00-F1
#
_entry.id   AF-C7RM00-F1
#
_cell.length_a   1.000
_cell.length_b   1.000
_cell.length_c   1.000
_cell.angle_alpha   90.00
_cell.angle_beta   90.00
_cell.angle_gamma   90.00
#
_symmetry.space_group_name_H-M   'P 1'
#
loop_
_entity.id
_entity.type
_entity.pdbx_description
1 polymer ?
#
loop_
_entity_poly.entity_id
_entity_poly.type
_entity_poly.pdbx_seq_one_letter_code
_entity_poly.pdbx_strand_id
1 'polypeptide(L)'
;MRYQVFVEEEEGADGAGDLASFDDLNDVWEFIRSRLPTGIFSDRRLVWVKDREAEGDVSFSLTAELWAEHCETPLAFARCFKMFFDFKGK
;
A
#
# COMPACT_ATOMS: atom_id res chain seq x y z
N MET A 1 -2.42 10.62 13.32
CA MET A 1 -2.15 9.89 12.07
C MET A 1 -1.49 8.56 12.39
N ARG A 2 -2.35 7.53 12.43
CA ARG A 2 -2.02 6.14 12.73
C ARG A 2 -1.17 5.49 11.63
N TYR A 3 -1.57 5.68 10.38
CA TYR A 3 -0.92 5.04 9.24
C TYR A 3 0.07 6.00 8.58
N GLN A 4 1.24 5.49 8.22
CA GLN A 4 2.19 6.17 7.34
C GLN A 4 2.39 5.30 6.10
N VAL A 5 2.25 5.89 4.92
CA VAL A 5 2.23 5.15 3.65
C VAL A 5 3.25 5.77 2.72
N PHE A 6 4.07 4.93 2.10
CA PHE A 6 4.98 5.28 1.03
C PHE A 6 4.66 4.45 -0.20
N VAL A 7 4.61 5.09 -1.37
CA VAL A 7 4.44 4.43 -2.67
C VAL A 7 5.55 4.91 -3.59
N GLU A 8 6.37 4.00 -4.11
CA GLU A 8 7.41 4.37 -5.09
C GLU A 8 6.80 4.94 -6.37
N GLU A 9 7.49 5.87 -7.03
CA GLU A 9 7.06 6.38 -8.35
C GLU A 9 7.16 5.31 -9.45
N GLU A 10 8.18 4.44 -9.35
CA GLU A 10 8.46 3.28 -10.20
C GLU A 10 9.17 2.22 -9.35
N GLU A 11 8.92 0.93 -9.60
CA GLU A 11 9.62 -0.13 -8.86
C GLU A 11 11.14 -0.05 -9.12
N GLY A 12 11.91 0.14 -8.05
CA GLY A 12 13.36 0.30 -8.14
C GLY A 12 13.84 1.74 -8.34
N ALA A 13 12.97 2.74 -8.13
CA ALA A 13 13.31 4.16 -8.21
C ALA A 13 14.19 4.69 -7.05
N ASP A 14 15.01 3.83 -6.43
CA ASP A 14 15.96 4.17 -5.35
C ASP A 14 15.35 5.06 -4.24
N GLY A 15 14.10 4.80 -3.85
CA GLY A 15 13.40 5.52 -2.78
C GLY A 15 12.71 6.83 -3.19
N ALA A 16 12.63 7.14 -4.49
CA ALA A 16 11.74 8.20 -4.99
C ALA A 16 10.27 7.73 -4.96
N GLY A 17 9.42 8.49 -4.30
CA GLY A 17 8.03 8.11 -4.07
C GLY A 17 7.24 9.15 -3.29
N ASP A 18 5.93 8.94 -3.21
CA ASP A 18 5.03 9.75 -2.40
C ASP A 18 4.95 9.19 -0.98
N LEU A 19 5.16 10.04 0.02
CA LEU A 19 4.97 9.72 1.44
C LEU A 19 3.77 10.50 2.00
N ALA A 20 2.81 9.80 2.60
CA ALA A 20 1.65 10.40 3.24
C ALA A 20 1.36 9.77 4.61
N SER A 21 0.50 10.40 5.39
CA SER A 21 0.07 9.91 6.71
C SER A 21 -1.43 10.10 6.88
N PHE A 22 -2.09 9.10 7.44
CA PHE A 22 -3.54 9.02 7.51
C PHE A 22 -4.00 8.52 8.88
N ASP A 23 -5.23 8.84 9.27
CA ASP A 23 -5.87 8.29 10.46
C ASP A 23 -6.71 7.05 10.12
N ASP A 24 -7.25 6.95 8.91
CA ASP A 24 -8.16 5.89 8.49
C ASP A 24 -7.59 5.01 7.35
N LEU A 25 -7.93 3.72 7.38
CA LEU A 25 -7.52 2.73 6.37
C LEU A 25 -8.15 3.00 4.99
N ASN A 26 -9.31 3.64 4.91
CA ASN A 26 -9.94 4.03 3.65
C ASN A 26 -9.14 5.13 2.95
N ASP A 27 -8.57 6.07 3.70
CA ASP A 27 -7.72 7.12 3.12
C ASP A 27 -6.40 6.54 2.60
N VAL A 28 -5.84 5.56 3.31
CA VAL A 28 -4.70 4.76 2.83
C VAL A 28 -5.05 4.06 1.51
N TRP A 29 -6.23 3.46 1.45
CA TRP A 29 -6.71 2.78 0.25
C TRP A 29 -6.84 3.72 -0.95
N GLU A 30 -7.52 4.87 -0.79
CA GLU A 30 -7.65 5.86 -1.87
C GLU A 30 -6.29 6.41 -2.31
N PHE A 31 -5.39 6.66 -1.36
CA PHE A 31 -4.05 7.12 -1.64
C PHE A 31 -3.30 6.14 -2.53
N ILE A 32 -3.21 4.87 -2.13
CA ILE A 32 -2.52 3.84 -2.94
C ILE A 32 -3.18 3.72 -4.31
N ARG A 33 -4.51 3.61 -4.37
CA ARG A 33 -5.28 3.50 -5.62
C ARG A 33 -4.94 4.60 -6.62
N SER A 34 -4.85 5.85 -6.14
CA SER A 34 -4.57 7.01 -6.99
C SER A 34 -3.13 7.08 -7.50
N ARG A 35 -2.21 6.27 -6.95
CA ARG A 35 -0.79 6.17 -7.36
C ARG A 35 -0.48 4.90 -8.15
N LEU A 36 -1.47 4.01 -8.34
CA LEU A 36 -1.26 2.81 -9.13
C LEU A 36 -0.91 3.17 -10.58
N PRO A 37 0.01 2.42 -11.19
CA PRO A 37 0.48 2.73 -12.52
C PRO A 37 -0.66 2.57 -13.51
N THR A 38 -0.87 3.60 -14.32
CA THR A 38 -1.72 3.53 -15.52
C THR A 38 -0.88 3.41 -16.80
N GLY A 39 0.44 3.28 -16.67
CA GLY A 39 1.42 3.54 -17.72
C GLY A 39 2.26 2.34 -18.18
N ILE A 40 3.00 2.54 -19.28
CA ILE A 40 3.66 1.50 -20.08
C ILE A 40 5.03 1.06 -19.50
N PHE A 41 5.67 1.88 -18.67
CA PHE A 41 7.07 1.69 -18.24
C PHE A 41 7.26 0.69 -17.09
N SER A 42 6.34 0.68 -16.13
CA SER A 42 6.28 -0.34 -15.08
C SER A 42 4.85 -0.45 -14.56
N ASP A 43 4.31 -1.66 -14.58
CA ASP A 43 2.98 -2.01 -14.09
C ASP A 43 2.95 -2.28 -12.58
N ARG A 44 4.10 -2.21 -11.90
CA ARG A 44 4.28 -2.57 -10.50
C ARG A 44 4.77 -1.40 -9.64
N ARG A 45 4.33 -1.36 -8.40
CA ARG A 45 4.71 -0.35 -7.39
C ARG A 45 5.07 -1.02 -6.08
N LEU A 46 6.18 -0.61 -5.47
CA LEU A 46 6.46 -0.96 -4.08
C LEU A 46 5.64 -0.03 -3.17
N VAL A 47 4.88 -0.64 -2.28
CA VAL A 47 4.09 0.05 -1.26
C VAL A 47 4.60 -0.35 0.10
N TRP A 48 4.86 0.63 0.95
CA TRP A 48 5.17 0.43 2.36
C TRP A 48 4.11 1.12 3.22
N VAL A 49 3.63 0.42 4.23
CA VAL A 49 2.66 0.95 5.19
C VAL A 49 3.12 0.61 6.60
N LYS A 50 3.18 1.64 7.44
CA LYS A 50 3.42 1.52 8.88
C LYS A 50 2.16 1.84 9.67
N ASP A 51 1.74 0.91 10.51
CA ASP A 51 0.71 1.12 11.53
C ASP A 51 1.41 1.48 12.84
N ARG A 52 1.32 2.76 13.24
CA ARG A 52 1.96 3.27 14.46
C ARG A 52 1.30 2.78 15.73
N GLU A 53 0.01 2.47 15.70
CA GLU A 53 -0.70 1.97 16.89
C GLU A 53 -0.38 0.51 17.16
N ALA A 54 -0.25 -0.30 16.10
CA ALA A 54 0.14 -1.70 16.20
C ALA A 54 1.66 -1.92 16.26
N GLU A 55 2.46 -0.83 16.22
CA GLU A 55 3.92 -0.85 16.14
C GLU A 55 4.48 -1.78 15.05
N GLY A 56 3.79 -1.89 13.92
CA GLY A 56 4.15 -2.80 12.84
C GLY A 56 4.20 -2.12 11.47
N ASP A 57 4.87 -2.78 10.54
CA ASP A 57 5.03 -2.30 9.17
C ASP A 57 4.94 -3.46 8.18
N VAL A 58 4.43 -3.17 6.99
CA VAL A 58 4.35 -4.10 5.87
C VAL A 58 4.87 -3.40 4.61
N SER A 59 5.63 -4.13 3.80
CA SER A 59 5.97 -3.74 2.44
C SER A 59 5.49 -4.81 1.46
N PHE A 60 4.90 -4.41 0.34
CA PHE A 60 4.51 -5.32 -0.73
C PHE A 60 4.60 -4.62 -2.09
N SER A 61 4.97 -5.37 -3.12
CA SER A 61 4.86 -4.90 -4.51
C SER A 61 3.49 -5.24 -5.06
N LEU A 62 2.86 -4.30 -5.78
CA LEU A 62 1.51 -4.46 -6.28
C LEU A 62 1.36 -3.88 -7.69
N THR A 63 0.59 -4.56 -8.53
CA THR A 63 0.17 -4.05 -9.85
C THR A 63 -1.24 -3.50 -9.80
N ALA A 64 -1.64 -2.70 -10.78
CA ALA A 64 -3.02 -2.23 -10.90
C ALA A 64 -4.03 -3.40 -11.04
N GLU A 65 -3.63 -4.49 -11.70
CA GLU A 65 -4.43 -5.72 -11.83
C GLU A 65 -4.61 -6.43 -10.48
N LEU A 66 -3.52 -6.63 -9.73
CA LEU A 66 -3.59 -7.22 -8.37
C LEU A 66 -4.40 -6.35 -7.41
N TRP A 67 -4.34 -5.03 -7.55
CA TRP A 67 -5.23 -4.14 -6.79
C TRP A 67 -6.69 -4.39 -7.11
N ALA A 68 -7.04 -4.46 -8.39
CA ALA A 68 -8.40 -4.69 -8.83
C ALA A 68 -8.90 -6.08 -8.42
N GLU A 69 -8.04 -7.08 -8.37
CA GLU A 69 -8.42 -8.44 -7.96
C GLU A 69 -8.64 -8.59 -6.45
N HIS A 70 -7.79 -7.97 -5.63
CA HIS A 70 -7.74 -8.25 -4.19
C HIS A 70 -8.11 -7.07 -3.30
N CYS A 71 -7.97 -5.85 -3.80
CA CYS A 71 -8.13 -4.61 -3.04
C CYS A 71 -9.14 -3.66 -3.70
N GLU A 72 -10.08 -4.15 -4.52
CA GLU A 72 -11.04 -3.32 -5.26
C GLU A 72 -11.89 -2.41 -4.37
N THR A 73 -12.11 -2.82 -3.12
CA THR A 73 -12.89 -2.07 -2.14
C THR A 73 -12.06 -1.82 -0.88
N PRO A 74 -12.36 -0.73 -0.13
CA PRO A 74 -11.66 -0.47 1.13
C PRO A 74 -11.76 -1.63 2.13
N LEU A 75 -12.90 -2.34 2.16
CA LEU A 75 -13.08 -3.52 3.01
C LEU A 75 -12.19 -4.69 2.58
N ALA A 76 -12.05 -4.94 1.27
CA ALA A 76 -11.17 -5.98 0.76
C ALA A 76 -9.70 -5.65 1.09
N PHE A 77 -9.30 -4.40 0.88
CA PHE A 77 -7.98 -3.92 1.28
C PHE A 77 -7.71 -4.09 2.78
N ALA A 78 -8.64 -3.70 3.65
CA ALA A 78 -8.49 -3.87 5.10
C ALA A 78 -8.29 -5.34 5.51
N ARG A 79 -8.93 -6.28 4.80
CA ARG A 79 -8.74 -7.74 5.00
C ARG A 79 -7.34 -8.19 4.57
N CYS A 80 -6.90 -7.80 3.36
CA CYS A 80 -5.55 -8.09 2.87
C CYS A 80 -4.49 -7.50 3.80
N PHE A 81 -4.67 -6.25 4.21
CA PHE A 81 -3.80 -5.53 5.13
C PHE A 81 -3.62 -6.28 6.45
N LYS A 82 -4.72 -6.74 7.06
CA LYS A 82 -4.68 -7.54 8.29
C LYS A 82 -3.92 -8.85 8.09
N MET A 83 -4.14 -9.56 6.98
CA MET A 83 -3.43 -10.81 6.68
C MET A 83 -1.92 -10.61 6.58
N PHE A 84 -1.45 -9.51 5.99
CA PHE A 84 -0.02 -9.22 5.91
C PHE A 84 0.62 -8.96 7.27
N PHE A 85 -0.08 -8.23 8.16
CA PHE A 85 0.39 -8.02 9.54
C PHE A 85 0.41 -9.33 10.34
N ASP A 86 -0.64 -10.14 10.22
CA ASP A 86 -0.75 -11.44 10.90
C ASP A 86 0.37 -12.40 10.45
N PHE A 87 0.91 -12.25 9.23
CA PHE A 87 2.03 -13.06 8.72
C PHE A 87 3.39 -12.68 9.32
N LYS A 88 3.57 -11.41 9.73
CA LYS A 88 4.83 -10.94 10.36
C LYS A 88 4.97 -11.39 11.83
N GLY A 89 3.87 -11.83 12.45
CA GLY A 89 3.81 -12.28 13.84
C GLY A 89 4.12 -13.77 14.08
N LYS A 90 4.66 -14.49 13.09
CA LYS A 90 5.07 -15.90 13.20
C LYS A 90 6.54 -16.10 12.90
#